data_AF-A0A3V2YAW0-F1
#
_entry.id   AF-A0A3V2YAW0-F1
#
_cell.length_a   1.000
_cell.length_b   1.000
_cell.length_c   1.000
_cell.angle_alpha   90.00
_cell.angle_beta   90.00
_cell.angle_gamma   90.00
#
_symmetry.space_group_name_H-M   'P 1'
#
loop_
_entity.id
_entity.type
_entity.pdbx_description
1 polymer ?
#
loop_
_entity_poly.entity_id
_entity_poly.type
_entity_poly.pdbx_seq_one_letter_code
_entity_poly.pdbx_strand_id
1 'polypeptide(L)'
;MKYDYCSLSAFQFESLVVYLCYDLLGIGTQSFADGRDGGRDSRFDGVAEAYPSRARPWDGLTIIQAKHTINHNRKFSDADFFGNTTSVLNEELPKIQKLIDEDRINNYLLFANRRLPAEANKNILDFISAQTGLDKFNIGLIGIETMEKYFKVFPHVPEMAGLNPFDVLINIDPEQLAEVIIGINESLGELTDKAISSHIFRVDFLEKNKINNLSNSYANLIKKKIAEITEISDFLSHPDNSTYQKKYIESADELAAKICVYKKDYHDFDRILEVMIELLIARDSDLYKNKKLTRIMVYYMYYNCDIGDSCELAS
;
A
#
# COMPACT_ATOMS: atom_id res chain seq x y z
N MET A 1 16.87 -2.73 -1.57
CA MET A 1 15.54 -2.99 -1.01
C MET A 1 14.87 -1.64 -0.85
N LYS A 2 13.87 -1.32 -1.67
CA LYS A 2 12.98 -0.19 -1.41
C LYS A 2 11.67 -0.76 -0.88
N TYR A 3 11.16 -0.18 0.20
CA TYR A 3 9.89 -0.58 0.80
C TYR A 3 8.80 0.36 0.32
N ASP A 4 7.58 -0.15 0.17
CA ASP A 4 6.42 0.69 -0.07
C ASP A 4 5.95 1.34 1.24
N TYR A 5 6.60 2.45 1.61
CA TYR A 5 6.23 3.19 2.81
C TYR A 5 4.83 3.84 2.71
N CYS A 6 4.27 3.99 1.51
CA CYS A 6 3.00 4.69 1.30
C CYS A 6 1.79 3.81 1.64
N SER A 7 1.91 2.49 1.50
CA SER A 7 0.88 1.52 1.91
C SER A 7 0.86 1.24 3.42
N LEU A 8 1.90 1.65 4.16
CA LEU A 8 1.89 1.59 5.61
C LEU A 8 0.87 2.56 6.18
N SER A 9 0.17 2.14 7.23
CA SER A 9 -0.52 3.09 8.10
C SER A 9 0.50 3.96 8.85
N ALA A 10 0.07 5.15 9.30
CA ALA A 10 0.91 6.02 10.11
C ALA A 10 1.48 5.30 11.36
N PHE A 11 0.66 4.46 12.00
CA PHE A 11 1.06 3.64 13.14
C PHE A 11 2.16 2.61 12.79
N GLN A 12 2.04 1.94 11.63
CA GLN A 12 3.06 0.99 11.18
C GLN A 12 4.37 1.70 10.85
N PHE A 13 4.29 2.87 10.20
CA PHE A 13 5.47 3.68 9.92
C PHE A 13 6.16 4.16 11.21
N GLU A 14 5.39 4.60 12.19
CA GLU A 14 5.91 4.98 13.51
C GLU A 14 6.59 3.80 14.22
N SER A 15 5.95 2.62 14.22
CA SER A 15 6.52 1.40 14.81
C SER A 15 7.85 1.03 14.15
N LEU A 16 7.93 1.14 12.81
CA LEU A 16 9.17 0.92 12.05
C LEU A 16 10.28 1.90 12.48
N VAL A 17 9.94 3.18 12.67
CA VAL A 17 10.89 4.20 13.14
C VAL A 17 11.38 3.89 14.56
N VAL A 18 10.48 3.49 15.46
CA VAL A 18 10.83 3.10 16.84
C VAL A 18 11.76 1.90 16.85
N TYR A 19 11.47 0.86 16.06
CA TYR A 19 12.32 -0.32 15.95
C TYR A 19 13.71 0.03 15.41
N LEU A 20 13.79 0.94 14.43
CA LEU A 20 15.09 1.45 13.99
C LEU A 20 15.83 2.21 15.09
N CYS A 21 15.11 2.96 15.93
CA CYS A 21 15.70 3.68 17.06
C CYS A 21 16.23 2.76 18.16
N TYR A 22 15.75 1.51 18.26
CA TYR A 22 16.35 0.52 19.16
C TYR A 22 17.82 0.25 18.84
N ASP A 23 18.20 0.23 17.56
CA ASP A 23 19.60 0.07 17.14
C ASP A 23 20.38 1.40 17.10
N LEU A 24 19.72 2.50 16.74
CA LEU A 24 20.40 3.80 16.58
C LEU A 24 20.68 4.48 17.91
N LEU A 25 19.69 4.49 18.80
CA LEU A 25 19.73 5.17 20.09
C LEU A 25 19.88 4.17 21.22
N GLY A 26 19.10 3.09 21.20
CA GLY A 26 19.20 1.99 22.16
C GLY A 26 17.84 1.40 22.48
N ILE A 27 17.85 0.16 22.99
CA ILE A 27 16.63 -0.60 23.32
C ILE A 27 15.73 0.09 24.36
N GLY A 28 16.27 1.06 25.10
CA GLY A 28 15.53 1.90 26.05
C GLY A 28 14.62 2.96 25.41
N THR A 29 14.49 2.99 24.08
CA THR A 29 13.57 3.92 23.39
C THR A 29 12.12 3.63 23.79
N GLN A 30 11.42 4.66 24.27
CA GLN A 30 10.06 4.57 24.78
C GLN A 30 9.08 5.10 23.74
N SER A 31 8.06 4.30 23.43
CA SER A 31 6.87 4.73 22.66
C SER A 31 5.69 4.87 23.62
N PHE A 32 4.97 5.99 23.57
CA PHE A 32 3.77 6.21 24.38
C PHE A 32 2.48 5.91 23.59
N ALA A 33 1.40 5.61 24.30
CA ALA A 33 0.07 5.52 23.71
C ALA A 33 -0.44 6.92 23.29
N ASP A 34 -1.41 6.95 22.38
CA ASP A 34 -1.97 8.20 21.83
C ASP A 34 -2.40 9.17 22.94
N GLY A 35 -1.87 10.39 22.91
CA GLY A 35 -2.29 11.49 23.76
C GLY A 35 -3.58 12.16 23.27
N ARG A 36 -4.08 13.11 24.08
CA ARG A 36 -5.31 13.88 23.79
C ARG A 36 -5.24 14.71 22.51
N ASP A 37 -4.02 15.05 22.07
CA ASP A 37 -3.71 15.85 20.88
C ASP A 37 -3.31 14.99 19.67
N GLY A 38 -3.50 13.66 19.75
CA GLY A 38 -3.35 12.74 18.61
C GLY A 38 -1.92 12.48 18.14
N GLY A 39 -0.90 12.96 18.86
CA GLY A 39 0.51 12.64 18.62
C GLY A 39 1.00 11.56 19.57
N ARG A 40 1.84 10.66 19.06
CA ARG A 40 2.72 9.79 19.84
C ARG A 40 4.15 10.29 19.66
N ASP A 41 4.66 10.97 20.67
CA ASP A 41 6.06 11.36 20.66
C ASP A 41 6.86 10.22 21.30
N SER A 42 7.74 9.58 20.52
CA SER A 42 8.67 8.61 21.09
C SER A 42 9.88 9.33 21.67
N ARG A 43 10.49 8.78 22.72
CA ARG A 43 11.67 9.41 23.35
C ARG A 43 12.71 8.40 23.76
N PHE A 44 13.95 8.86 23.85
CA PHE A 44 15.07 8.13 24.40
C PHE A 44 15.86 9.04 25.34
N ASP A 45 16.22 8.55 26.52
CA ASP A 45 17.03 9.30 27.49
C ASP A 45 18.28 8.50 27.83
N GLY A 46 19.44 9.02 27.45
CA GLY A 46 20.73 8.41 27.67
C GLY A 46 21.70 8.62 26.51
N VAL A 47 22.80 7.86 26.51
CA VAL A 47 23.82 7.89 25.47
C VAL A 47 23.39 6.96 24.33
N ALA A 48 23.33 7.50 23.10
CA ALA A 48 22.95 6.76 21.91
C ALA A 48 23.97 5.67 21.54
N GLU A 49 23.50 4.50 21.08
CA GLU A 49 24.37 3.38 20.72
C GLU A 49 25.20 3.62 19.44
N ALA A 50 24.60 4.23 18.41
CA ALA A 50 25.21 4.35 17.09
C ALA A 50 25.04 5.71 16.42
N TYR A 51 24.12 6.55 16.89
CA TYR A 51 23.77 7.82 16.24
C TYR A 51 24.32 9.07 16.96
N PRO A 52 24.80 10.09 16.23
CA PRO A 52 25.04 10.12 14.78
C PRO A 52 26.32 9.35 14.39
N SER A 53 27.16 9.02 15.37
CA SER A 53 28.28 8.10 15.18
C SER A 53 28.69 7.48 16.52
N ARG A 54 29.25 6.26 16.49
CA ARG A 54 29.80 5.61 17.71
C ARG A 54 30.94 6.39 18.37
N ALA A 55 31.68 7.19 17.60
CA ALA A 55 32.78 7.98 18.12
C ALA A 55 32.33 9.27 18.81
N ARG A 56 31.12 9.75 18.49
CA ARG A 56 30.50 10.93 19.08
C ARG A 56 28.99 10.74 19.10
N PRO A 57 28.48 9.86 20.00
CA PRO A 57 27.06 9.62 20.11
C PRO A 57 26.35 10.84 20.68
N TRP A 58 25.06 10.95 20.40
CA TRP A 58 24.18 11.85 21.15
C TRP A 58 24.03 11.39 22.60
N ASP A 59 23.80 12.34 23.50
CA ASP A 59 23.58 12.11 24.92
C ASP A 59 22.43 12.99 25.41
N GLY A 60 21.74 12.52 26.45
CA GLY A 60 20.57 13.15 27.05
C GLY A 60 19.25 12.83 26.35
N LEU A 61 18.26 13.68 26.58
CA LEU A 61 16.89 13.44 26.14
C LEU A 61 16.73 13.73 24.65
N THR A 62 16.37 12.69 23.90
CA THR A 62 16.12 12.70 22.46
C THR A 62 14.64 12.49 22.18
N ILE A 63 14.02 13.44 21.49
CA ILE A 63 12.64 13.30 20.99
C ILE A 63 12.67 12.77 19.56
N ILE A 64 11.83 11.79 19.28
CA ILE A 64 11.74 11.08 18.02
C ILE A 64 10.35 11.34 17.44
N GLN A 65 10.32 11.98 16.27
CA GLN A 65 9.08 12.28 15.57
C GLN A 65 9.02 11.54 14.24
N ALA A 66 7.88 10.92 13.94
CA ALA A 66 7.64 10.22 12.69
C ALA A 66 6.48 10.88 11.92
N LYS A 67 6.76 11.37 10.70
CA LYS A 67 5.75 11.97 9.83
C LYS A 67 5.53 11.11 8.58
N HIS A 68 4.33 10.54 8.47
CA HIS A 68 3.92 9.69 7.37
C HIS A 68 3.04 10.42 6.36
N THR A 69 3.11 10.03 5.10
CA THR A 69 2.15 10.39 4.04
C THR A 69 1.85 9.19 3.16
N ILE A 70 0.60 9.04 2.74
CA ILE A 70 0.18 8.02 1.76
C ILE A 70 0.55 8.40 0.32
N ASN A 71 1.01 9.63 0.09
CA ASN A 71 1.33 10.12 -1.25
C ASN A 71 2.74 9.66 -1.66
N HIS A 72 2.88 9.16 -2.88
CA HIS A 72 4.16 8.77 -3.44
C HIS A 72 5.03 9.98 -3.83
N ASN A 73 6.35 9.74 -3.98
CA ASN A 73 7.32 10.68 -4.55
C ASN A 73 7.43 12.05 -3.85
N ARG A 74 7.01 12.14 -2.58
CA ARG A 74 7.07 13.35 -1.77
C ARG A 74 8.48 13.68 -1.29
N LYS A 75 8.75 14.96 -1.09
CA LYS A 75 10.04 15.51 -0.66
C LYS A 75 9.87 16.35 0.60
N PHE A 76 10.94 16.46 1.38
CA PHE A 76 11.01 17.38 2.52
C PHE A 76 10.86 18.85 2.07
N SER A 77 11.24 19.18 0.84
CA SER A 77 11.11 20.53 0.27
C SER A 77 9.70 20.87 -0.25
N ASP A 78 8.77 19.93 -0.22
CA ASP A 78 7.40 20.19 -0.69
C ASP A 78 6.71 21.20 0.25
N ALA A 79 5.92 22.11 -0.32
CA ALA A 79 5.28 23.20 0.42
C ALA A 79 4.34 22.74 1.55
N ASP A 80 3.80 21.52 1.45
CA ASP A 80 2.99 20.92 2.51
C ASP A 80 3.82 20.47 3.72
N PHE A 81 5.12 20.22 3.53
CA PHE A 81 6.02 19.76 4.58
C PHE A 81 6.95 20.86 5.10
N PHE A 82 7.45 21.73 4.22
CA PHE A 82 8.37 22.81 4.55
C PHE A 82 8.15 24.06 3.68
N GLY A 83 8.43 25.25 4.21
CA GLY A 83 8.45 26.50 3.45
C GLY A 83 7.13 27.28 3.42
N ASN A 84 6.09 26.81 4.09
CA ASN A 84 4.83 27.53 4.28
C ASN A 84 4.41 27.54 5.76
N THR A 85 3.64 28.54 6.20
CA THR A 85 3.16 28.69 7.59
C THR A 85 2.25 27.55 8.05
N THR A 86 1.53 26.91 7.12
CA THR A 86 0.68 25.73 7.38
C THR A 86 1.36 24.42 7.02
N SER A 87 2.70 24.42 6.90
CA SER A 87 3.43 23.19 6.61
C SER A 87 3.60 22.35 7.87
N VAL A 88 3.72 21.04 7.69
CA VAL A 88 3.91 20.09 8.80
C VAL A 88 5.04 20.53 9.72
N LEU A 89 6.18 20.98 9.20
CA LEU A 89 7.28 21.44 10.05
C LEU A 89 6.94 22.70 10.86
N ASN A 90 6.22 23.67 10.28
CA ASN A 90 5.83 24.87 11.01
C ASN A 90 4.83 24.57 12.14
N GLU A 91 3.93 23.61 11.95
CA GLU A 91 3.01 23.16 13.00
C GLU A 91 3.70 22.37 14.11
N GLU A 92 4.86 21.77 13.81
CA GLU A 92 5.65 21.02 14.79
C GLU A 92 6.57 21.92 15.64
N LEU A 93 7.03 23.06 15.12
CA LEU A 93 7.95 23.96 15.83
C LEU A 93 7.45 24.38 17.23
N PRO A 94 6.19 24.79 17.44
CA PRO A 94 5.70 25.16 18.77
C PRO A 94 5.78 24.00 19.78
N LYS A 95 5.62 22.76 19.30
CA LYS A 95 5.72 21.56 20.15
C LYS A 95 7.16 21.32 20.57
N ILE A 96 8.11 21.45 19.63
CA ILE A 96 9.55 21.33 19.92
C ILE A 96 9.97 22.39 20.94
N GLN A 97 9.54 23.65 20.76
CA GLN A 97 9.87 24.72 21.70
C GLN A 97 9.33 24.43 23.10
N LYS A 98 8.08 23.97 23.19
CA LYS A 98 7.47 23.58 24.47
C LYS A 98 8.27 22.46 25.15
N LEU A 99 8.72 21.46 24.41
CA LEU A 99 9.54 20.36 24.94
C LEU A 99 10.92 20.83 25.40
N ILE A 100 11.53 21.82 24.73
CA ILE A 100 12.78 22.45 25.17
C ILE A 100 12.56 23.19 26.50
N ASP A 101 11.45 23.94 26.61
CA ASP A 101 11.17 24.76 27.77
C ASP A 101 10.78 23.92 29.01
N GLU A 102 9.98 22.87 28.81
CA GLU A 102 9.45 22.01 29.89
C GLU A 102 10.41 20.85 30.25
N ASP A 103 10.87 20.10 29.25
CA ASP A 103 11.61 18.85 29.45
C ASP A 103 13.12 18.99 29.17
N ARG A 104 13.58 20.16 28.72
CA ARG A 104 14.98 20.46 28.39
C ARG A 104 15.60 19.42 27.45
N ILE A 105 14.89 19.11 26.37
CA ILE A 105 15.37 18.15 25.38
C ILE A 105 16.74 18.56 24.84
N ASN A 106 17.60 17.57 24.63
CA ASN A 106 18.94 17.76 24.11
C ASN A 106 18.97 17.59 22.60
N ASN A 107 18.21 16.61 22.09
CA ASN A 107 18.26 16.18 20.70
C ASN A 107 16.86 16.01 20.11
N TYR A 108 16.73 16.27 18.80
CA TYR A 108 15.50 16.12 18.05
C TYR A 108 15.75 15.32 16.77
N LEU A 109 15.00 14.23 16.58
CA LEU A 109 15.15 13.32 15.46
C LEU A 109 13.82 13.20 14.70
N LEU A 110 13.81 13.67 13.46
CA LEU A 110 12.63 13.64 12.60
C LEU A 110 12.81 12.63 11.46
N PHE A 111 11.89 11.67 11.43
CA PHE A 111 11.73 10.73 10.33
C PHE A 111 10.55 11.15 9.48
N ALA A 112 10.70 11.04 8.15
CA ALA A 112 9.55 11.06 7.27
C ALA A 112 9.75 10.14 6.07
N ASN A 113 8.67 9.54 5.57
CA ASN A 113 8.68 8.77 4.33
C ASN A 113 8.71 9.68 3.08
N ARG A 114 9.60 10.67 3.12
CA ARG A 114 9.85 11.65 2.07
C ARG A 114 11.32 11.61 1.67
N ARG A 115 11.61 11.98 0.43
CA ARG A 115 12.99 12.17 -0.05
C ARG A 115 13.60 13.41 0.61
N LEU A 116 14.86 13.32 0.99
CA LEU A 116 15.59 14.42 1.64
C LEU A 116 16.76 14.90 0.77
N PRO A 117 16.53 15.85 -0.15
CA PRO A 117 17.60 16.50 -0.89
C PRO A 117 18.60 17.21 0.02
N ALA A 118 19.87 17.28 -0.39
CA ALA A 118 20.94 17.89 0.41
C ALA A 118 20.67 19.37 0.75
N GLU A 119 20.14 20.14 -0.20
CA GLU A 119 19.76 21.53 0.01
C GLU A 119 18.61 21.66 1.02
N ALA A 120 17.58 20.81 0.89
CA ALA A 120 16.47 20.78 1.83
C ALA A 120 16.93 20.43 3.25
N ASN A 121 17.84 19.46 3.39
CA ASN A 121 18.43 19.10 4.68
C ASN A 121 19.10 20.31 5.35
N LYS A 122 19.95 21.03 4.62
CA LYS A 122 20.61 22.23 5.15
C LYS A 122 19.60 23.29 5.58
N ASN A 123 18.64 23.61 4.70
CA ASN A 123 17.66 24.67 4.96
C ASN A 123 16.76 24.36 6.15
N ILE A 124 16.35 23.09 6.32
CA ILE A 124 15.49 22.68 7.43
C ILE A 124 16.27 22.64 8.75
N LEU A 125 17.52 22.19 8.75
CA LEU A 125 18.38 22.25 9.93
C LEU A 125 18.61 23.69 10.39
N ASP A 126 18.92 24.58 9.44
CA ASP A 126 19.09 26.01 9.70
C ASP A 126 17.82 26.62 10.28
N PHE A 127 16.66 26.25 9.72
CA PHE A 127 15.35 26.73 10.15
C PHE A 127 14.99 26.25 11.57
N ILE A 128 15.05 24.94 11.84
CA ILE A 128 14.72 24.40 13.17
C ILE A 128 15.67 24.95 14.23
N SER A 129 16.98 24.98 13.95
CA SER A 129 17.98 25.52 14.87
C SER A 129 17.73 27.00 15.21
N ALA A 130 17.42 27.82 14.19
CA ALA A 130 17.13 29.24 14.40
C ALA A 130 15.84 29.49 15.20
N GLN A 131 14.82 28.66 15.02
CA GLN A 131 13.53 28.83 15.69
C GLN A 131 13.51 28.26 17.10
N THR A 132 14.27 27.19 17.36
CA THR A 132 14.21 26.44 18.63
C THR A 132 15.41 26.67 19.54
N GLY A 133 16.52 27.17 18.99
CA GLY A 133 17.79 27.33 19.72
C GLY A 133 18.62 26.04 19.87
N LEU A 134 18.13 24.89 19.39
CA LEU A 134 18.91 23.64 19.37
C LEU A 134 20.11 23.76 18.41
N ASP A 135 21.25 23.19 18.80
CA ASP A 135 22.41 23.07 17.91
C ASP A 135 22.06 22.16 16.72
N LYS A 136 22.51 22.52 15.52
CA LYS A 136 22.30 21.72 14.30
C LYS A 136 22.84 20.29 14.43
N PHE A 137 23.90 20.09 15.22
CA PHE A 137 24.42 18.77 15.51
C PHE A 137 23.42 17.88 16.26
N ASN A 138 22.53 18.48 17.05
CA ASN A 138 21.51 17.79 17.84
C ASN A 138 20.16 17.71 17.12
N ILE A 139 20.11 18.03 15.82
CA ILE A 139 18.93 17.90 14.99
C ILE A 139 19.23 16.89 13.88
N GLY A 140 18.44 15.83 13.81
CA GLY A 140 18.57 14.77 12.82
C GLY A 140 17.36 14.72 11.91
N LEU A 141 17.60 14.71 10.61
CA LEU A 141 16.56 14.55 9.59
C LEU A 141 16.82 13.26 8.82
N ILE A 142 15.86 12.33 8.83
CA ILE A 142 16.00 11.04 8.19
C ILE A 142 14.86 10.85 7.18
N GLY A 143 15.23 10.93 5.90
CA GLY A 143 14.37 10.59 4.76
C GLY A 143 14.55 9.16 4.29
N ILE A 144 13.83 8.80 3.22
CA ILE A 144 13.80 7.42 2.69
C ILE A 144 15.19 6.90 2.31
N GLU A 145 16.05 7.75 1.72
CA GLU A 145 17.38 7.34 1.27
C GLU A 145 18.28 6.89 2.42
N THR A 146 18.11 7.48 3.60
CA THR A 146 18.86 7.14 4.81
C THR A 146 18.24 5.95 5.52
N MET A 147 16.91 5.88 5.63
CA MET A 147 16.22 4.71 6.19
C MET A 147 16.59 3.43 5.43
N GLU A 148 16.59 3.46 4.10
CA GLU A 148 16.97 2.31 3.28
C GLU A 148 18.42 1.86 3.51
N LYS A 149 19.34 2.80 3.80
CA LYS A 149 20.71 2.45 4.18
C LYS A 149 20.74 1.77 5.53
N TYR A 150 19.98 2.29 6.51
CA TYR A 150 19.89 1.68 7.83
C TYR A 150 19.27 0.28 7.76
N PHE A 151 18.21 0.06 6.99
CA PHE A 151 17.61 -1.27 6.86
C PHE A 151 18.50 -2.30 6.15
N LYS A 152 19.53 -1.87 5.41
CA LYS A 152 20.58 -2.78 4.93
C LYS A 152 21.54 -3.19 6.04
N VAL A 153 21.78 -2.32 7.02
CA VAL A 153 22.63 -2.57 8.19
C VAL A 153 21.86 -3.35 9.26
N PHE A 154 20.57 -3.04 9.44
CA PHE A 154 19.65 -3.62 10.41
C PHE A 154 18.47 -4.30 9.68
N PRO A 155 18.69 -5.44 8.99
CA PRO A 155 17.65 -6.11 8.20
C PRO A 155 16.50 -6.67 9.03
N HIS A 156 16.73 -6.90 10.32
CA HIS A 156 15.72 -7.41 11.26
C HIS A 156 14.64 -6.36 11.60
N VAL A 157 14.91 -5.07 11.44
CA VAL A 157 13.96 -3.98 11.76
C VAL A 157 12.69 -4.04 10.89
N PRO A 158 12.80 -4.11 9.55
CA PRO A 158 11.65 -4.34 8.67
C PRO A 158 10.86 -5.61 9.01
N GLU A 159 11.54 -6.70 9.35
CA GLU A 159 10.90 -7.97 9.72
C GLU A 159 10.07 -7.82 11.00
N MET A 160 10.61 -7.15 12.03
CA MET A 160 9.89 -6.84 13.26
C MET A 160 8.68 -5.93 13.01
N ALA A 161 8.77 -5.02 12.05
CA ALA A 161 7.65 -4.16 11.64
C ALA A 161 6.60 -4.89 10.78
N GLY A 162 6.81 -6.16 10.44
CA GLY A 162 5.91 -6.92 9.58
C GLY A 162 5.96 -6.49 8.11
N LEU A 163 7.03 -5.83 7.66
CA LEU A 163 7.26 -5.54 6.25
C LEU A 163 7.66 -6.82 5.52
N ASN A 164 6.85 -7.27 4.57
CA ASN A 164 7.13 -8.49 3.83
C ASN A 164 8.20 -8.22 2.75
N PRO A 165 9.31 -8.99 2.70
CA PRO A 165 10.30 -8.89 1.61
C PRO A 165 9.70 -9.07 0.21
N PHE A 166 8.54 -9.71 0.07
CA PHE A 166 7.84 -9.83 -1.21
C PHE A 166 7.17 -8.53 -1.67
N ASP A 167 6.89 -7.57 -0.79
CA ASP A 167 6.43 -6.22 -1.18
C ASP A 167 7.55 -5.42 -1.89
N VAL A 168 8.81 -5.82 -1.70
CA VAL A 168 10.02 -5.21 -2.30
C VAL A 168 10.24 -5.66 -3.76
N LEU A 169 9.70 -6.83 -4.14
CA LEU A 169 9.91 -7.43 -5.46
C LEU A 169 9.15 -6.70 -6.59
N ILE A 170 8.21 -5.81 -6.25
CA ILE A 170 7.46 -4.98 -7.22
C ILE A 170 8.08 -3.57 -7.31
N ASN A 171 9.41 -3.46 -7.36
CA ASN A 171 10.11 -2.19 -7.61
C ASN A 171 10.26 -1.89 -9.12
N ILE A 172 9.19 -2.11 -9.89
CA ILE A 172 9.08 -1.50 -11.22
C ILE A 172 8.69 -0.04 -10.97
N ASP A 173 9.44 0.91 -11.52
CA ASP A 173 9.03 2.31 -11.53
C ASP A 173 7.74 2.41 -12.37
N PRO A 174 6.58 2.68 -11.76
CA PRO A 174 5.31 2.66 -12.49
C PRO A 174 5.27 3.68 -13.61
N GLU A 175 6.05 4.78 -13.51
CA GLU A 175 6.14 5.80 -14.55
C GLU A 175 6.81 5.24 -15.81
N GLN A 176 7.94 4.54 -15.67
CA GLN A 176 8.64 3.93 -16.80
C GLN A 176 7.81 2.83 -17.47
N LEU A 177 7.10 2.02 -16.67
CA LEU A 177 6.20 1.01 -17.23
C LEU A 177 4.99 1.66 -17.92
N ALA A 178 4.42 2.72 -17.34
CA ALA A 178 3.33 3.46 -17.95
C ALA A 178 3.75 4.13 -19.27
N GLU A 179 4.93 4.74 -19.34
CA GLU A 179 5.48 5.31 -20.58
C GLU A 179 5.60 4.25 -21.70
N VAL A 180 6.09 3.06 -21.35
CA VAL A 180 6.18 1.94 -22.30
C VAL A 180 4.79 1.47 -22.71
N ILE A 181 3.84 1.31 -21.77
CA ILE A 181 2.46 0.88 -22.07
C ILE A 181 1.74 1.91 -22.96
N ILE A 182 1.89 3.20 -22.66
CA ILE A 182 1.33 4.30 -23.47
C ILE A 182 1.94 4.27 -24.87
N GLY A 183 3.27 4.16 -24.98
CA GLY A 183 3.95 4.06 -26.27
C GLY A 183 3.52 2.82 -27.08
N ILE A 184 3.27 1.68 -26.40
CA ILE A 184 2.71 0.47 -27.02
C ILE A 184 1.29 0.72 -27.52
N ASN A 185 0.42 1.30 -26.70
CA ASN A 185 -0.98 1.57 -27.04
C ASN A 185 -1.12 2.60 -28.18
N GLU A 186 -0.24 3.61 -28.21
CA GLU A 186 -0.18 4.60 -29.30
C GLU A 186 0.38 4.01 -30.61
N SER A 187 1.35 3.08 -30.52
CA SER A 187 2.02 2.50 -31.70
C SER A 187 1.30 1.32 -32.31
N LEU A 188 0.71 0.44 -31.50
CA LEU A 188 -0.02 -0.75 -31.95
C LEU A 188 -1.52 -0.50 -32.10
N GLY A 189 -2.03 0.64 -31.64
CA GLY A 189 -3.46 0.84 -31.40
C GLY A 189 -3.94 -0.01 -30.22
N GLU A 190 -5.26 -0.18 -30.07
CA GLU A 190 -5.75 -1.28 -29.23
C GLU A 190 -5.10 -2.56 -29.73
N LEU A 191 -4.45 -3.32 -28.83
CA LEU A 191 -3.94 -4.65 -29.15
C LEU A 191 -5.09 -5.36 -29.85
N THR A 192 -4.93 -5.60 -31.15
CA THR A 192 -5.98 -6.27 -31.90
C THR A 192 -6.12 -7.62 -31.25
N ASP A 193 -7.30 -7.87 -30.68
CA ASP A 193 -7.79 -9.21 -30.48
C ASP A 193 -7.78 -9.84 -31.87
N LYS A 194 -6.61 -10.36 -32.29
CA LYS A 194 -6.56 -11.41 -33.29
C LYS A 194 -7.53 -12.39 -32.72
N ALA A 195 -8.71 -12.50 -33.32
CA ALA A 195 -9.80 -13.33 -32.85
C ALA A 195 -9.17 -14.66 -32.46
N ILE A 196 -8.87 -14.83 -31.17
CA ILE A 196 -8.43 -16.09 -30.66
C ILE A 196 -9.77 -16.79 -30.62
N SER A 197 -10.12 -17.38 -31.76
CA SER A 197 -11.02 -18.52 -31.83
C SER A 197 -10.38 -19.71 -31.12
N SER A 198 -9.68 -19.49 -30.00
CA SER A 198 -9.53 -20.48 -28.97
C SER A 198 -10.95 -20.77 -28.60
N HIS A 199 -11.43 -21.93 -29.03
CA HIS A 199 -12.48 -22.61 -28.32
C HIS A 199 -12.10 -22.55 -26.84
N ILE A 200 -12.63 -21.55 -26.13
CA ILE A 200 -12.60 -21.52 -24.67
C ILE A 200 -13.33 -22.81 -24.32
N PHE A 201 -12.58 -23.80 -23.84
CA PHE A 201 -13.14 -25.09 -23.45
C PHE A 201 -14.05 -24.83 -22.25
N ARG A 202 -15.31 -24.52 -22.54
CA ARG A 202 -16.33 -24.34 -21.51
C ARG A 202 -16.57 -25.69 -20.87
N VAL A 203 -16.18 -25.80 -19.61
CA VAL A 203 -16.49 -26.96 -18.79
C VAL A 203 -17.97 -26.87 -18.41
N ASP A 204 -18.68 -28.00 -18.43
CA ASP A 204 -20.05 -28.04 -17.94
C ASP A 204 -20.13 -27.49 -16.50
N PHE A 205 -21.21 -26.76 -16.19
CA PHE A 205 -21.34 -26.09 -14.90
C PHE A 205 -21.21 -27.07 -13.72
N LEU A 206 -21.66 -28.33 -13.86
CA LEU A 206 -21.51 -29.34 -12.80
C LEU A 206 -20.05 -29.76 -12.63
N GLU A 207 -19.33 -29.98 -13.72
CA GLU A 207 -17.90 -30.32 -13.68
C GLU A 207 -17.07 -29.16 -13.13
N LYS A 208 -17.38 -27.93 -13.51
CA LYS A 208 -16.75 -26.72 -12.96
C LYS A 208 -16.93 -26.61 -11.45
N ASN A 209 -18.12 -26.92 -10.95
CA ASN A 209 -18.40 -26.90 -9.51
C ASN A 209 -17.59 -27.95 -8.75
N LYS A 210 -17.34 -29.12 -9.35
CA LYS A 210 -16.46 -30.13 -8.77
C LYS A 210 -15.01 -29.64 -8.70
N ILE A 211 -14.49 -29.12 -9.82
CA ILE A 211 -13.11 -28.62 -9.91
C ILE A 211 -12.87 -27.53 -8.87
N ASN A 212 -13.81 -26.61 -8.73
CA ASN A 212 -13.65 -25.49 -7.81
C ASN A 212 -14.06 -25.81 -6.38
N ASN A 213 -14.63 -26.99 -6.09
CA ASN A 213 -15.22 -27.30 -4.79
C ASN A 213 -16.31 -26.27 -4.39
N LEU A 214 -17.25 -26.03 -5.31
CA LEU A 214 -18.44 -25.19 -5.06
C LEU A 214 -19.56 -26.04 -4.46
N SER A 215 -20.11 -25.62 -3.31
CA SER A 215 -21.19 -26.35 -2.66
C SER A 215 -22.47 -26.42 -3.51
N ASN A 216 -23.17 -27.55 -3.45
CA ASN A 216 -24.43 -27.76 -4.19
C ASN A 216 -25.51 -26.73 -3.82
N SER A 217 -25.56 -26.31 -2.56
CA SER A 217 -26.44 -25.25 -2.07
C SER A 217 -26.18 -23.93 -2.78
N TYR A 218 -24.91 -23.57 -2.93
CA TYR A 218 -24.52 -22.33 -3.58
C TYR A 218 -24.68 -22.38 -5.10
N ALA A 219 -24.35 -23.52 -5.72
CA ALA A 219 -24.60 -23.77 -7.14
C ALA A 219 -26.08 -23.55 -7.51
N ASN A 220 -27.01 -23.94 -6.62
CA ASN A 220 -28.44 -23.70 -6.81
C ASN A 220 -28.82 -22.21 -6.74
N LEU A 221 -28.10 -21.38 -5.99
CA LEU A 221 -28.30 -19.92 -5.98
C LEU A 221 -27.90 -19.30 -7.32
N ILE A 222 -26.80 -19.77 -7.91
CA ILE A 222 -26.36 -19.35 -9.25
C ILE A 222 -27.37 -19.80 -10.30
N LYS A 223 -27.84 -21.06 -10.25
CA LYS A 223 -28.84 -21.59 -11.19
C LYS A 223 -30.16 -20.81 -11.18
N LYS A 224 -30.56 -20.26 -10.03
CA LYS A 224 -31.76 -19.38 -9.94
C LYS A 224 -31.61 -18.06 -10.68
N LYS A 225 -30.40 -17.72 -11.15
CA LYS A 225 -30.05 -16.49 -11.84
C LYS A 225 -29.72 -16.65 -13.31
N ILE A 226 -29.98 -17.83 -13.89
CA ILE A 226 -29.65 -18.13 -15.29
C ILE A 226 -30.31 -17.17 -16.27
N ALA A 227 -31.57 -16.78 -16.05
CA ALA A 227 -32.24 -15.82 -16.92
C ALA A 227 -31.52 -14.47 -16.93
N GLU A 228 -31.21 -13.91 -15.75
CA GLU A 228 -30.46 -12.65 -15.65
C GLU A 228 -29.01 -12.78 -16.17
N ILE A 229 -28.37 -13.94 -16.01
CA ILE A 229 -27.04 -14.26 -16.57
C ILE A 229 -27.10 -14.24 -18.12
N THR A 230 -28.15 -14.78 -18.73
CA THR A 230 -28.35 -14.73 -20.18
C THR A 230 -28.57 -13.31 -20.66
N GLU A 231 -29.37 -12.49 -19.96
CA GLU A 231 -29.56 -11.08 -20.30
C GLU A 231 -28.24 -10.29 -20.30
N ILE A 232 -27.35 -10.57 -19.34
CA ILE A 232 -26.00 -9.97 -19.30
C ILE A 232 -25.17 -10.44 -20.50
N SER A 233 -25.21 -11.73 -20.83
CA SER A 233 -24.52 -12.28 -22.00
C SER A 233 -24.94 -11.59 -23.29
N ASP A 234 -26.25 -11.42 -23.48
CA ASP A 234 -26.82 -10.78 -24.68
C ASP A 234 -26.43 -9.30 -24.74
N PHE A 235 -26.48 -8.60 -23.61
CA PHE A 235 -26.04 -7.21 -23.51
C PHE A 235 -24.57 -7.05 -23.91
N LEU A 236 -23.67 -7.87 -23.36
CA LEU A 236 -22.23 -7.77 -23.63
C LEU A 236 -21.85 -8.24 -25.04
N SER A 237 -22.65 -9.11 -25.67
CA SER A 237 -22.39 -9.59 -27.03
C SER A 237 -22.88 -8.63 -28.12
N HIS A 238 -23.63 -7.58 -27.76
CA HIS A 238 -24.16 -6.62 -28.72
C HIS A 238 -23.05 -5.68 -29.24
N PRO A 239 -22.91 -5.47 -30.57
CA PRO A 239 -21.82 -4.65 -31.13
C PRO A 239 -21.75 -3.22 -30.56
N ASP A 240 -22.90 -2.59 -30.33
CA ASP A 240 -23.00 -1.25 -29.75
C ASP A 240 -22.48 -1.17 -28.30
N ASN A 241 -22.37 -2.32 -27.62
CA ASN A 241 -21.90 -2.43 -26.24
C ASN A 241 -20.44 -2.91 -26.17
N SER A 242 -19.71 -2.94 -27.28
CA SER A 242 -18.29 -3.34 -27.35
C SER A 242 -17.39 -2.67 -26.30
N THR A 243 -17.61 -1.38 -26.02
CA THR A 243 -16.90 -0.67 -24.94
C THR A 243 -17.12 -1.28 -23.56
N TYR A 244 -18.34 -1.74 -23.25
CA TYR A 244 -18.65 -2.40 -21.99
C TYR A 244 -18.12 -3.83 -21.95
N GLN A 245 -18.16 -4.53 -23.09
CA GLN A 245 -17.58 -5.87 -23.26
C GLN A 245 -16.07 -5.86 -22.98
N LYS A 246 -15.35 -4.88 -23.52
CA LYS A 246 -13.91 -4.73 -23.28
C LYS A 246 -13.61 -4.50 -21.79
N LYS A 247 -14.30 -3.54 -21.16
CA LYS A 247 -14.17 -3.29 -19.71
C LYS A 247 -14.49 -4.53 -18.87
N TYR A 248 -15.49 -5.31 -19.29
CA TYR A 248 -15.85 -6.56 -18.64
C TYR A 248 -14.70 -7.57 -18.72
N ILE A 249 -14.13 -7.79 -19.91
CA ILE A 249 -13.03 -8.75 -20.12
C ILE A 249 -11.82 -8.36 -19.27
N GLU A 250 -11.39 -7.09 -19.34
CA GLU A 250 -10.27 -6.58 -18.54
C GLU A 250 -10.50 -6.77 -17.04
N SER A 251 -11.72 -6.49 -16.57
CA SER A 251 -12.08 -6.67 -15.15
C SER A 251 -12.11 -8.15 -14.75
N ALA A 252 -12.61 -9.03 -15.62
CA ALA A 252 -12.68 -10.46 -15.36
C ALA A 252 -11.29 -11.09 -15.29
N ASP A 253 -10.38 -10.72 -16.19
CA ASP A 253 -8.99 -11.17 -16.20
C ASP A 253 -8.25 -10.74 -14.92
N GLU A 254 -8.39 -9.49 -14.50
CA GLU A 254 -7.80 -8.99 -13.26
C GLU A 254 -8.36 -9.74 -12.04
N LEU A 255 -9.66 -10.06 -12.07
CA LEU A 255 -10.32 -10.81 -11.00
C LEU A 255 -9.83 -12.26 -10.95
N ALA A 256 -9.70 -12.91 -12.10
CA ALA A 256 -9.21 -14.27 -12.23
C ALA A 256 -7.78 -14.39 -11.67
N ALA A 257 -6.90 -13.45 -12.03
CA ALA A 257 -5.52 -13.40 -11.52
C ALA A 257 -5.49 -13.28 -9.99
N LYS A 258 -6.32 -12.40 -9.42
CA LYS A 258 -6.44 -12.25 -7.96
C LYS A 258 -6.96 -13.53 -7.31
N ILE A 259 -8.01 -14.14 -7.87
CA ILE A 259 -8.56 -15.40 -7.34
C ILE A 259 -7.49 -16.49 -7.36
N CYS A 260 -6.69 -16.61 -8.42
CA CYS A 260 -5.60 -17.58 -8.53
C CYS A 260 -4.57 -17.44 -7.40
N VAL A 261 -4.21 -16.21 -7.03
CA VAL A 261 -3.24 -15.95 -5.95
C VAL A 261 -3.81 -16.23 -4.56
N TYR A 262 -5.07 -15.88 -4.32
CA TYR A 262 -5.67 -15.95 -2.98
C TYR A 262 -6.43 -17.26 -2.70
N LYS A 263 -6.77 -18.03 -3.74
CA LYS A 263 -7.36 -19.37 -3.61
C LYS A 263 -6.31 -20.33 -3.04
N LYS A 264 -6.73 -21.13 -2.06
CA LYS A 264 -5.94 -22.22 -1.48
C LYS A 264 -6.74 -23.51 -1.60
N ASP A 265 -6.05 -24.65 -1.63
CA ASP A 265 -6.65 -25.97 -1.92
C ASP A 265 -7.80 -26.38 -0.97
N TYR A 266 -7.86 -25.80 0.22
CA TYR A 266 -8.88 -26.10 1.24
C TYR A 266 -10.05 -25.11 1.27
N HIS A 267 -10.08 -24.11 0.39
CA HIS A 267 -11.17 -23.14 0.32
C HIS A 267 -12.34 -23.68 -0.52
N ASP A 268 -13.55 -23.64 0.03
CA ASP A 268 -14.77 -23.75 -0.76
C ASP A 268 -14.93 -22.49 -1.64
N PHE A 269 -15.24 -22.67 -2.91
CA PHE A 269 -15.30 -21.54 -3.85
C PHE A 269 -16.48 -20.59 -3.58
N ASP A 270 -17.49 -21.05 -2.86
CA ASP A 270 -18.62 -20.21 -2.44
C ASP A 270 -18.15 -19.07 -1.53
N ARG A 271 -17.23 -19.36 -0.59
CA ARG A 271 -16.60 -18.35 0.27
C ARG A 271 -15.78 -17.35 -0.54
N ILE A 272 -15.08 -17.81 -1.58
CA ILE A 272 -14.31 -16.92 -2.46
C ILE A 272 -15.27 -15.97 -3.17
N LEU A 273 -16.35 -16.49 -3.77
CA LEU A 273 -17.37 -15.65 -4.44
C LEU A 273 -18.00 -14.63 -3.48
N GLU A 274 -18.36 -15.04 -2.25
CA GLU A 274 -18.93 -14.10 -1.26
C GLU A 274 -17.95 -13.01 -0.86
N VAL A 275 -16.71 -13.35 -0.51
CA VAL A 275 -15.68 -12.37 -0.14
C VAL A 275 -15.46 -11.38 -1.28
N MET A 276 -15.42 -11.87 -2.52
CA MET A 276 -15.28 -11.01 -3.69
C MET A 276 -16.45 -10.04 -3.86
N ILE A 277 -17.69 -10.53 -3.73
CA ILE A 277 -18.89 -9.69 -3.81
C ILE A 277 -18.90 -8.63 -2.70
N GLU A 278 -18.55 -9.01 -1.47
CA GLU A 278 -18.48 -8.10 -0.32
C GLU A 278 -17.43 -7.01 -0.54
N LEU A 279 -16.22 -7.37 -1.01
CA LEU A 279 -15.16 -6.41 -1.29
C LEU A 279 -15.54 -5.43 -2.41
N LEU A 280 -16.19 -5.92 -3.47
CA LEU A 280 -16.68 -5.07 -4.56
C LEU A 280 -17.73 -4.06 -4.06
N ILE A 281 -18.70 -4.54 -3.28
CA ILE A 281 -19.77 -3.70 -2.71
C ILE A 281 -19.22 -2.69 -1.69
N ALA A 282 -18.23 -3.07 -0.90
CA ALA A 282 -17.64 -2.19 0.12
C ALA A 282 -16.81 -1.05 -0.48
N ARG A 283 -16.24 -1.25 -1.67
CA ARG A 283 -15.32 -0.29 -2.31
C ARG A 283 -16.01 0.77 -3.16
N ASP A 284 -17.22 0.50 -3.66
CA ASP A 284 -17.90 1.41 -4.60
C ASP A 284 -19.36 1.64 -4.25
N SER A 285 -19.77 2.92 -4.23
CA SER A 285 -21.11 3.33 -3.81
C SER A 285 -22.22 2.96 -4.79
N ASP A 286 -21.89 2.80 -6.08
CA ASP A 286 -22.86 2.44 -7.11
C ASP A 286 -23.02 0.93 -7.18
N LEU A 287 -21.94 0.16 -6.98
CA LEU A 287 -22.02 -1.28 -6.73
C LEU A 287 -22.81 -1.58 -5.45
N TYR A 288 -22.67 -0.74 -4.42
CA TYR A 288 -23.46 -0.82 -3.19
C TYR A 288 -24.95 -0.54 -3.41
N LYS A 289 -25.32 0.44 -4.25
CA LYS A 289 -26.73 0.69 -4.60
C LYS A 289 -27.31 -0.45 -5.43
N ASN A 290 -26.48 -1.12 -6.22
CA ASN A 290 -26.87 -2.17 -7.17
C ASN A 290 -26.45 -3.59 -6.74
N LYS A 291 -26.41 -3.90 -5.43
CA LYS A 291 -25.88 -5.18 -4.88
C LYS A 291 -26.39 -6.44 -5.59
N LYS A 292 -27.67 -6.45 -5.99
CA LYS A 292 -28.27 -7.57 -6.73
C LYS A 292 -27.57 -7.79 -8.06
N LEU A 293 -27.38 -6.72 -8.85
CA LEU A 293 -26.74 -6.79 -10.15
C LEU A 293 -25.24 -7.11 -10.00
N THR A 294 -24.55 -6.52 -9.03
CA THR A 294 -23.14 -6.81 -8.72
C THR A 294 -22.93 -8.31 -8.46
N ARG A 295 -23.81 -8.91 -7.64
CA ARG A 295 -23.79 -10.36 -7.37
C ARG A 295 -24.05 -11.21 -8.61
N ILE A 296 -25.04 -10.83 -9.42
CA ILE A 296 -25.36 -11.56 -10.66
C ILE A 296 -24.20 -11.45 -11.65
N MET A 297 -23.52 -10.31 -11.73
CA MET A 297 -22.33 -10.14 -12.58
C MET A 297 -21.20 -11.08 -12.17
N VAL A 298 -20.92 -11.22 -10.87
CA VAL A 298 -19.92 -12.19 -10.38
C VAL A 298 -20.36 -13.64 -10.66
N TYR A 299 -21.65 -13.95 -10.54
CA TYR A 299 -22.18 -15.26 -10.93
C TYR A 299 -22.04 -15.52 -12.43
N TYR A 300 -22.28 -14.51 -13.26
CA TYR A 300 -22.07 -14.56 -14.70
C TYR A 300 -20.61 -14.85 -15.03
N MET A 301 -19.66 -14.13 -14.44
CA MET A 301 -18.21 -14.38 -14.62
C MET A 301 -17.84 -15.82 -14.28
N TYR A 302 -18.35 -16.36 -13.16
CA TYR A 302 -18.08 -17.74 -12.78
C TYR A 302 -18.74 -18.72 -13.74
N TYR A 303 -20.01 -18.50 -14.09
CA TYR A 303 -20.77 -19.37 -14.98
C TYR A 303 -20.16 -19.43 -16.39
N ASN A 304 -19.69 -18.30 -16.93
CA ASN A 304 -19.07 -18.21 -18.25
C ASN A 304 -17.63 -18.71 -18.32
N CYS A 305 -17.06 -19.14 -17.20
CA CYS A 305 -15.68 -19.59 -17.12
C CYS A 305 -14.60 -18.51 -17.17
N ASP A 306 -14.98 -17.26 -16.90
CA ASP A 306 -14.04 -16.14 -16.84
C ASP A 306 -13.31 -16.08 -15.48
N ILE A 307 -13.91 -16.63 -14.41
CA ILE A 307 -13.24 -16.78 -13.10
C ILE A 307 -13.39 -18.20 -12.54
N GLY A 308 -12.41 -18.62 -11.74
CA GLY A 308 -12.33 -19.98 -11.20
C GLY A 308 -11.78 -20.98 -12.21
N ASP A 309 -11.28 -22.10 -11.71
CA ASP A 309 -10.50 -23.03 -12.52
C ASP A 309 -11.40 -23.70 -13.57
N SER A 310 -10.88 -23.75 -14.78
CA SER A 310 -11.44 -24.47 -15.91
C SER A 310 -10.42 -25.56 -16.27
N CYS A 311 -10.87 -26.80 -16.48
CA CYS A 311 -9.97 -27.92 -16.72
C CYS A 311 -9.07 -27.63 -17.94
N GLU A 312 -7.76 -27.43 -17.74
CA GLU A 312 -6.79 -27.60 -18.82
C GLU A 312 -6.56 -29.10 -19.02
N LEU A 313 -6.75 -29.57 -20.26
CA LEU A 313 -6.26 -30.86 -20.70
C LEU A 313 -4.77 -30.94 -20.40
N ALA A 314 -4.38 -32.01 -19.72
CA ALA A 314 -2.99 -32.42 -19.66
C ALA A 314 -2.36 -32.37 -21.06
N SER A 315 -1.30 -31.58 -21.20
CA SER A 315 -0.28 -31.76 -22.23
C SER A 315 1.09 -31.62 -21.59
#